data_AF-A0A4V0YYK7-F1
#
_entry.id   AF-A0A4V0YYK7-F1
#
_cell.length_a   1.000
_cell.length_b   1.000
_cell.length_c   1.000
_cell.angle_alpha   90.00
_cell.angle_beta   90.00
_cell.angle_gamma   90.00
#
_symmetry.space_group_name_H-M   'P 1'
#
loop_
_entity.id
_entity.type
_entity.pdbx_description
1 polymer ?
#
loop_
_entity_poly.entity_id
_entity_poly.type
_entity_poly.pdbx_seq_one_letter_code
_entity_poly.pdbx_strand_id
1 'polypeptide(L)' 'MQSTDLEEIKTALWEQAMSPCTRVSWAVAQVMEARYSRGQLRVMFRGRFGFHPVESVTILRPRLCPTGACDLEEAN' A
#
# COMPACT_ATOMS: atom_id res chain seq x y z
N MET A 1 -1.55 -4.54 -8.84
CA MET A 1 -0.21 -4.67 -9.46
C MET A 1 0.77 -5.07 -8.37
N GLN A 2 1.66 -6.04 -8.62
CA GLN A 2 2.74 -6.34 -7.69
C GLN A 2 3.95 -5.47 -8.02
N SER A 3 4.59 -4.89 -7.01
CA SER A 3 5.75 -4.03 -7.18
C SER A 3 6.80 -4.31 -6.11
N THR A 4 8.06 -4.21 -6.50
CA THR A 4 9.24 -4.26 -5.64
C THR A 4 10.00 -2.93 -5.66
N ASP A 5 9.59 -1.99 -6.51
CA ASP A 5 10.26 -0.73 -6.70
C ASP A 5 9.93 0.24 -5.56
N LEU A 6 10.96 0.72 -4.86
CA LEU A 6 10.73 1.52 -3.65
C LEU A 6 10.07 2.87 -3.96
N GLU A 7 10.41 3.51 -5.07
CA GLU A 7 9.87 4.81 -5.44
C GLU A 7 8.39 4.68 -5.82
N GLU A 8 8.04 3.64 -6.58
CA GLU A 8 6.64 3.35 -6.92
C GLU A 8 5.82 3.02 -5.67
N ILE A 9 6.37 2.23 -4.74
CA ILE A 9 5.69 1.89 -3.48
C ILE A 9 5.50 3.13 -2.61
N LYS A 10 6.52 3.99 -2.47
CA LYS A 10 6.41 5.24 -1.71
C LYS A 10 5.39 6.18 -2.33
N THR A 11 5.36 6.28 -3.66
CA THR A 11 4.37 7.06 -4.39
C THR A 11 2.97 6.53 -4.10
N ALA A 12 2.76 5.21 -4.18
CA ALA A 12 1.47 4.60 -3.87
C ALA A 12 1.06 4.74 -2.40
N LEU A 13 2.01 4.75 -1.46
CA LEU A 13 1.75 5.01 -0.05
C LEU A 13 1.35 6.47 0.20
N TRP A 14 1.97 7.40 -0.51
CA TRP A 14 1.58 8.81 -0.48
C TRP A 14 0.18 8.99 -1.07
N GLU A 15 -0.10 8.37 -2.22
CA GLU A 15 -1.45 8.33 -2.81
C GLU A 15 -2.47 7.70 -1.86
N GLN A 16 -2.13 6.62 -1.17
CA GLN A 16 -2.99 5.99 -0.16
C GLN A 16 -3.32 6.94 1.00
N ALA A 17 -2.37 7.80 1.41
CA ALA A 17 -2.60 8.78 2.47
C ALA A 17 -3.48 9.95 2.00
N MET A 18 -3.39 10.32 0.72
CA MET A 18 -4.12 11.44 0.12
C MET A 18 -5.47 11.04 -0.48
N SER A 19 -5.65 9.78 -0.85
CA SER A 19 -6.80 9.26 -1.58
C SER A 19 -7.15 7.85 -1.11
N PRO A 20 -8.33 7.64 -0.51
CA PRO A 20 -8.74 6.32 -0.02
C PRO A 20 -8.88 5.24 -1.11
N CYS A 21 -8.91 5.63 -2.39
CA CYS A 21 -8.93 4.69 -3.51
C CYS A 21 -7.64 3.86 -3.64
N THR A 22 -6.48 4.45 -3.33
CA THR A 22 -5.21 3.74 -3.49
C THR A 22 -4.92 2.95 -2.22
N ARG A 23 -4.70 1.64 -2.36
CA ARG A 23 -4.35 0.78 -1.23
C ARG A 23 -3.07 0.02 -1.53
N VAL A 24 -2.12 0.11 -0.62
CA VAL A 24 -0.90 -0.70 -0.63
C VAL A 24 -1.07 -1.80 0.41
N SER A 25 -0.96 -3.04 -0.04
CA SER A 25 -1.20 -4.22 0.78
C SER A 25 -0.15 -5.29 0.53
N TRP A 26 0.03 -6.15 1.52
CA TRP A 26 0.82 -7.36 1.40
C TRP A 26 0.01 -8.51 2.01
N ALA A 27 -0.29 -9.52 1.20
CA ALA A 27 -1.30 -10.52 1.54
C ALA A 27 -2.60 -9.86 2.02
N VAL A 28 -2.98 -10.05 3.29
CA VAL A 28 -4.17 -9.46 3.91
C VAL A 28 -3.88 -8.21 4.75
N ALA A 29 -2.61 -7.79 4.86
CA ALA A 29 -2.20 -6.68 5.71
C ALA A 29 -2.03 -5.38 4.91
N GLN A 30 -2.55 -4.26 5.44
CA GLN A 30 -2.32 -2.94 4.87
C GLN A 30 -0.90 -2.46 5.20
N VAL A 31 -0.18 -2.00 4.18
CA VAL A 31 1.16 -1.40 4.33
C VAL A 31 1.03 0.09 4.56
N MET A 32 1.74 0.60 5.56
CA MET A 32 1.77 2.01 5.94
C MET A 32 3.08 2.68 5.54
N GLU A 33 4.18 1.93 5.51
CA GLU A 33 5.50 2.44 5.18
C GLU A 33 6.34 1.36 4.47
N ALA A 34 7.23 1.78 3.58
CA ALA A 34 8.17 0.90 2.89
C ALA A 34 9.57 1.51 2.86
N ARG A 35 10.58 0.65 3.03
CA ARG A 35 11.99 1.02 2.91
C ARG A 35 12.82 -0.15 2.39
N TYR A 36 13.95 0.17 1.77
CA TYR A 36 14.98 -0.82 1.50
C TYR A 36 16.01 -0.82 2.62
N SER A 37 16.36 -1.99 3.14
CA SER A 37 17.39 -2.12 4.16
C SER A 37 18.08 -3.47 4.03
N ARG A 38 19.42 -3.46 4.06
CA ARG A 38 20.26 -4.67 3.87
C ARG A 38 19.93 -5.46 2.60
N GLY A 39 19.66 -4.76 1.50
CA GLY A 39 19.39 -5.42 0.21
C GLY A 39 17.99 -6.01 0.07
N GLN A 40 17.08 -5.78 1.03
CA GLN A 40 15.72 -6.32 1.01
C GLN A 40 14.68 -5.23 1.22
N LEU A 41 13.53 -5.38 0.56
CA LEU A 41 12.34 -4.57 0.79
C LEU A 41 11.75 -4.92 2.15
N ARG A 42 11.48 -3.89 2.97
CA ARG A 42 10.86 -4.04 4.28
C ARG A 42 9.72 -3.07 4.43
N VAL A 43 8.62 -3.55 4.99
CA VAL A 43 7.38 -2.79 5.12
C VAL A 43 6.88 -2.78 6.55
N MET A 44 6.19 -1.71 6.91
CA MET A 44 5.48 -1.60 8.17
C MET A 44 3.98 -1.75 7.91
N PHE A 45 3.31 -2.58 8.71
CA PHE A 45 1.89 -2.84 8.58
C PHE A 45 1.07 -1.96 9.53
N ARG A 46 -0.16 -1.64 9.15
CA ARG A 46 -1.09 -0.92 10.02
C ARG A 46 -1.32 -1.70 11.31
N GLY A 47 -1.12 -1.05 12.47
CA GLY A 47 -1.30 -1.65 13.79
C GLY A 47 -0.18 -2.60 14.23
N ARG A 48 0.93 -2.72 13.48
CA ARG A 48 2.12 -3.44 13.92
C ARG A 48 3.30 -2.50 14.11
N PHE A 49 4.10 -2.78 15.14
CA PHE A 49 5.35 -2.09 15.37
C PHE A 49 6.50 -2.84 14.67
N GLY A 50 7.20 -2.15 13.78
CA GLY A 50 8.42 -2.65 13.16
C GLY A 50 8.32 -2.95 11.66
N PHE A 51 9.48 -3.16 11.05
CA PHE A 51 9.63 -3.42 9.62
C PHE A 51 9.85 -4.90 9.35
N HIS A 52 8.94 -5.48 8.56
CA HIS A 52 8.99 -6.87 8.16
C HIS A 52 9.54 -6.99 6.74
N PRO A 53 10.48 -7.92 6.50
CA PRO A 53 10.94 -8.20 5.14
C PRO A 53 9.81 -8.77 4.29
N VAL A 54 9.69 -8.29 3.06
CA VAL A 54 8.72 -8.78 2.07
C VAL A 54 9.38 -8.86 0.70
N GLU A 55 8.91 -9.77 -0.13
CA GLU A 55 9.44 -9.94 -1.50
C GLU A 55 8.88 -8.89 -2.46
N SER A 56 7.59 -8.61 -2.36
CA SER A 56 6.87 -7.61 -3.15
C SER A 56 5.69 -7.07 -2.36
N VAL A 57 5.09 -5.96 -2.78
CA VAL A 57 3.79 -5.49 -2.28
C VAL A 57 2.78 -5.42 -3.41
N THR A 58 1.50 -5.52 -3.05
CA THR A 58 0.39 -5.34 -3.98
C THR A 58 -0.14 -3.91 -3.87
N ILE A 59 0.04 -3.15 -4.94
CA ILE A 59 -0.54 -1.83 -5.13
C ILE A 59 -1.88 -2.01 -5.84
N LEU A 60 -2.95 -1.60 -5.18
CA LEU A 60 -4.29 -1.51 -5.71
C LEU A 60 -4.57 -0.04 -6.02
N ARG A 61 -4.49 0.30 -7.31
CA ARG A 61 -4.97 1.57 -7.87
C ARG A 61 -6.20 1.25 -8.71
N PRO A 62 -7.43 1.40 -8.19
CA PRO A 62 -8.62 1.23 -9.02
C PRO A 62 -8.61 2.28 -10.13
N ARG A 63 -8.69 1.83 -11.39
CA ARG A 63 -8.71 2.70 -12.58
C ARG A 63 -9.94 3.61 -12.64
N LEU A 64 -10.97 3.25 -11.87
CA LEU A 64 -12.19 4.01 -11.66
C LEU A 64 -12.34 4.12 -10.15
N CYS A 65 -11.86 5.21 -9.55
CA CYS A 65 -12.50 5.70 -8.33
C CYS A 65 -13.94 6.03 -8.75
N PRO A 66 -14.99 5.41 -8.17
CA PRO A 66 -16.34 5.84 -8.50
C PRO A 66 -16.56 7.21 -7.84
N THR A 67 -16.14 8.27 -8.57
CA THR A 67 -16.63 9.66 -8.51
C THR A 67 -15.99 10.63 -7.51
N GLY A 68 -14.72 11.03 -7.65
CA GLY A 68 -14.20 12.23 -6.93
C GLY A 68 -14.37 12.25 -5.39
N ALA A 69 -14.76 11.13 -4.83
CA ALA A 69 -15.13 10.90 -3.46
C ALA A 69 -14.99 9.39 -3.29
N CYS A 70 -14.32 8.99 -2.23
CA CYS A 70 -14.19 7.59 -1.90
C CYS A 70 -15.47 7.16 -1.23
N ASP A 71 -16.37 6.57 -2.00
CA ASP A 71 -17.51 5.85 -1.45
C ASP A 71 -17.00 4.54 -0.82
N LEU A 72 -17.06 4.54 0.51
CA LEU A 72 -17.13 3.35 1.34
C LEU A 72 -18.40 2.58 0.96
N GLU A 73 -18.33 1.69 -0.02
CA GLU A 73 -19.26 0.54 -0.01
C GLU A 73 -18.73 -0.45 1.02
N GLU A 74 -19.11 -0.19 2.29
CA GLU A 74 -19.30 -1.28 3.25
C GLU A 74 -20.35 -2.21 2.69
N ALA A 75 -19.95 -3.45 2.43
CA ALA A 75 -20.87 -4.54 2.22
C ALA A 75 -21.66 -4.79 3.52
N ASN A 76 -22.92 -4.35 3.57
CA ASN A 76 -24.01 -5.10 4.23
C ASN A 76 -25.39 -4.68 3.72
#